data_AF-A0A4R4T8Y7-F1
#
_entry.id   AF-A0A4R4T8Y7-F1
#
_cell.length_a   1.000
_cell.length_b   1.000
_cell.length_c   1.000
_cell.angle_alpha   90.00
_cell.angle_beta   90.00
_cell.angle_gamma   90.00
#
_symmetry.space_group_name_H-M   'P 1'
#
loop_
_entity.id
_entity.type
_entity.pdbx_description
1 polymer ?
#
loop_
_entity_poly.entity_id
_entity_poly.type
_entity_poly.pdbx_seq_one_letter_code
_entity_poly.pdbx_strand_id
1 'polypeptide(L)'
;MPDLAFTREDVQATAGRRPWERRREFTAEIDPDDMADTAAAYARAAEEGATAANIAERATRVATEAGEWDGESLVDGQGRIRDTQQDLRPEELEGVTHVLVRAMNEAIVAEEVVAHVIEGGEPPVGAGELVGGREARRAGRGLEDRYLDHLRAATTEWNGWVDALGTAVYGTRTWEYDTPPTVNVQYDGRWRQVPPSTGADGVPTYSPDHLAPEIRERHLRAAADDAVVAADDIEGAIDAYRSHLTELSMELSTRGYDLSEGPLHLFVNDDMAAWSADQLRELLANAGEYGPDRELLLQYLSGVEGVVLGVYDDEYADHPAPARRLTDAELSYLETFYGRLDPETLAAIGRANWANGATTDEEMDYLTNWGDAAMRFTSDGLLMLLNPEIGGHDPARDPGAVPDAVAPYVYDHAARLRGASEESVADFSSFGDLMGQSRVAGGQAFSEDLGRAAVAIEPLTADLRHEGSENPVNTGTRELLDVTGRRPEAAAALVGDPDFTRSLMNGHYAQPYDIWGTEWDGGREWKVVGLVERATTLPAGVDPASDQGRAHADAAYAYLSYLDSPDASGRNNDGSLALDVHKRYAEIDPARFARFEDVGFGPLVD
;
A
#
# COMPACT_ATOMS: atom_id res chain seq x y z
N MET A 1 -54.23 -8.78 7.31
CA MET A 1 -53.10 -9.11 8.19
C MET A 1 -52.28 -7.84 8.37
N PRO A 2 -51.77 -7.55 9.57
CA PRO A 2 -50.84 -6.45 9.74
C PRO A 2 -49.52 -6.73 9.01
N ASP A 3 -48.78 -5.68 8.71
CA ASP A 3 -47.46 -5.78 8.11
C ASP A 3 -46.41 -6.11 9.18
N LEU A 4 -46.00 -7.37 9.21
CA LEU A 4 -44.94 -7.90 10.09
C LEU A 4 -43.68 -8.24 9.28
N ALA A 5 -43.74 -8.10 7.96
CA ALA A 5 -42.64 -8.46 7.10
C ALA A 5 -41.56 -7.37 7.15
N PHE A 6 -40.32 -7.81 7.03
CA PHE A 6 -39.17 -6.96 6.78
C PHE A 6 -38.24 -7.70 5.84
N THR A 7 -37.54 -6.95 5.01
CA THR A 7 -36.65 -7.44 3.95
C THR A 7 -35.21 -7.56 4.45
N ARG A 8 -34.32 -8.18 3.68
CA ARG A 8 -32.88 -8.16 3.95
C ARG A 8 -32.34 -6.72 3.96
N GLU A 9 -32.86 -5.85 3.11
CA GLU A 9 -32.49 -4.42 3.06
C GLU A 9 -32.87 -3.70 4.36
N ASP A 10 -34.07 -3.97 4.92
CA ASP A 10 -34.46 -3.44 6.24
C ASP A 10 -33.48 -3.89 7.33
N VAL A 11 -33.08 -5.17 7.30
CA VAL A 11 -32.12 -5.74 8.26
C VAL A 11 -30.76 -5.07 8.14
N GLN A 12 -30.22 -4.94 6.92
CA GLN A 12 -28.93 -4.29 6.67
C GLN A 12 -28.95 -2.80 7.05
N ALA A 13 -30.04 -2.09 6.72
CA ALA A 13 -30.21 -0.69 7.09
C ALA A 13 -30.27 -0.51 8.62
N THR A 14 -30.92 -1.44 9.33
CA THR A 14 -31.01 -1.43 10.79
C THR A 14 -29.68 -1.82 11.45
N ALA A 15 -28.95 -2.78 10.86
CA ALA A 15 -27.66 -3.27 11.35
C ALA A 15 -26.51 -2.28 11.10
N GLY A 16 -26.62 -1.41 10.08
CA GLY A 16 -25.48 -0.61 9.62
C GLY A 16 -24.35 -1.47 9.05
N ARG A 17 -24.68 -2.69 8.59
CA ARG A 17 -23.77 -3.71 8.03
C ARG A 17 -24.44 -4.41 6.86
N ARG A 18 -23.64 -4.91 5.91
CA ARG A 18 -24.12 -5.43 4.64
C ARG A 18 -23.62 -6.86 4.33
N PRO A 19 -23.83 -7.86 5.22
CA PRO A 19 -23.25 -9.20 5.06
C PRO A 19 -23.63 -9.90 3.75
N TRP A 20 -24.90 -9.84 3.31
CA TRP A 20 -25.30 -10.41 2.01
C TRP A 20 -24.70 -9.70 0.79
N GLU A 21 -24.37 -8.41 0.90
CA GLU A 21 -23.71 -7.69 -0.19
C GLU A 21 -22.22 -8.01 -0.20
N ARG A 22 -21.58 -7.98 0.98
CA ARG A 22 -20.16 -8.34 1.14
C ARG A 22 -19.87 -9.76 0.65
N ARG A 23 -20.74 -10.72 0.95
CA ARG A 23 -20.65 -12.08 0.38
C ARG A 23 -20.65 -12.07 -1.15
N ARG A 24 -21.53 -11.30 -1.78
CA ARG A 24 -21.61 -11.21 -3.26
C ARG A 24 -20.39 -10.53 -3.86
N GLU A 25 -19.88 -9.49 -3.21
CA GLU A 25 -18.65 -8.79 -3.62
C GLU A 25 -17.45 -9.74 -3.54
N PHE A 26 -17.29 -10.45 -2.42
CA PHE A 26 -16.21 -11.42 -2.24
C PHE A 26 -16.32 -12.62 -3.20
N THR A 27 -17.52 -13.17 -3.43
CA THR A 27 -17.70 -14.21 -4.46
C THR A 27 -17.38 -13.70 -5.88
N ALA A 28 -17.51 -12.39 -6.15
CA ALA A 28 -17.11 -11.82 -7.44
C ALA A 28 -15.59 -11.55 -7.55
N GLU A 29 -14.89 -11.40 -6.43
CA GLU A 29 -13.43 -11.33 -6.33
C GLU A 29 -12.79 -12.70 -6.66
N ILE A 30 -13.46 -13.80 -6.29
CA ILE A 30 -12.95 -15.17 -6.47
C ILE A 30 -13.55 -15.82 -7.73
N ASP A 31 -12.73 -16.01 -8.77
CA ASP A 31 -13.06 -16.80 -9.96
C ASP A 31 -12.24 -18.11 -10.01
N PRO A 32 -12.76 -19.23 -9.47
CA PRO A 32 -12.03 -20.50 -9.43
C PRO A 32 -11.70 -21.06 -10.82
N ASP A 33 -12.52 -20.76 -11.83
CA ASP A 33 -12.30 -21.27 -13.20
C ASP A 33 -11.10 -20.55 -13.82
N ASP A 34 -11.05 -19.22 -13.72
CA ASP A 34 -9.90 -18.43 -14.17
C ASP A 34 -8.63 -18.82 -13.40
N MET A 35 -8.76 -19.05 -12.08
CA MET A 35 -7.64 -19.51 -11.26
C MET A 35 -7.11 -20.90 -11.68
N ALA A 36 -8.01 -21.82 -12.02
CA ALA A 36 -7.66 -23.16 -12.45
C ALA A 36 -7.01 -23.16 -13.85
N ASP A 37 -7.55 -22.39 -14.79
CA ASP A 37 -7.00 -22.24 -16.14
C ASP A 37 -5.57 -21.68 -16.09
N THR A 38 -5.37 -20.72 -15.19
CA THR A 38 -4.10 -20.11 -14.90
C THR A 38 -3.10 -21.09 -14.27
N ALA A 39 -3.49 -21.77 -13.20
CA ALA A 39 -2.63 -22.79 -12.56
C ALA A 39 -2.26 -23.90 -13.56
N ALA A 40 -3.18 -24.28 -14.45
CA ALA A 40 -2.94 -25.22 -15.52
C ALA A 40 -1.99 -24.67 -16.61
N ALA A 41 -1.96 -23.36 -16.86
CA ALA A 41 -0.98 -22.73 -17.74
C ALA A 41 0.43 -22.82 -17.14
N TYR A 42 0.59 -22.54 -15.85
CA TYR A 42 1.88 -22.64 -15.15
C TYR A 42 2.37 -24.07 -15.01
N ALA A 43 1.47 -25.02 -14.70
CA ALA A 43 1.80 -26.44 -14.67
C ALA A 43 2.34 -26.92 -16.05
N ARG A 44 1.71 -26.47 -17.14
CA ARG A 44 2.19 -26.75 -18.50
C ARG A 44 3.54 -26.10 -18.77
N ALA A 45 3.73 -24.84 -18.38
CA ALA A 45 5.01 -24.14 -18.53
C ALA A 45 6.14 -24.85 -17.74
N ALA A 46 5.86 -25.33 -16.53
CA ALA A 46 6.79 -26.12 -15.73
C ALA A 46 7.15 -27.46 -16.41
N GLU A 47 6.16 -28.18 -16.95
CA GLU A 47 6.39 -29.43 -17.69
C GLU A 47 7.20 -29.19 -18.99
N GLU A 48 6.91 -28.11 -19.72
CA GLU A 48 7.65 -27.71 -20.90
C GLU A 48 9.09 -27.30 -20.56
N GLY A 49 9.29 -26.55 -19.47
CA GLY A 49 10.61 -26.17 -18.96
C GLY A 49 11.46 -27.38 -18.55
N ALA A 50 10.87 -28.34 -17.83
CA ALA A 50 11.52 -29.60 -17.48
C ALA A 50 11.85 -30.44 -18.73
N THR A 51 10.97 -30.45 -19.74
CA THR A 51 11.21 -31.12 -21.02
C THR A 51 12.36 -30.46 -21.79
N ALA A 52 12.39 -29.13 -21.85
CA ALA A 52 13.47 -28.36 -22.47
C ALA A 52 14.83 -28.63 -21.79
N ALA A 53 14.85 -28.67 -20.45
CA ALA A 53 16.04 -29.00 -19.68
C ALA A 53 16.56 -30.41 -20.00
N ASN A 54 15.67 -31.41 -20.05
CA ASN A 54 16.03 -32.78 -20.42
C ASN A 54 16.58 -32.90 -21.85
N ILE A 55 15.98 -32.16 -22.80
CA ILE A 55 16.47 -32.11 -24.19
C ILE A 55 17.85 -31.45 -24.26
N ALA A 56 18.05 -30.34 -23.56
CA ALA A 56 19.31 -29.62 -23.52
C ALA A 56 20.44 -30.46 -22.87
N GLU A 57 20.11 -31.18 -21.80
CA GLU A 57 21.04 -32.10 -21.15
C GLU A 57 21.47 -33.22 -22.12
N ARG A 58 20.49 -33.84 -22.81
CA ARG A 58 20.77 -34.89 -23.80
C ARG A 58 21.58 -34.37 -24.98
N ALA A 59 21.26 -33.18 -25.50
CA ALA A 59 22.00 -32.54 -26.57
C ALA A 59 23.45 -32.24 -26.13
N THR A 60 23.63 -31.80 -24.88
CA THR A 60 24.95 -31.54 -24.31
C THR A 60 25.77 -32.82 -24.13
N ARG A 61 25.15 -33.92 -23.67
CA ARG A 61 25.80 -35.24 -23.62
C ARG A 61 26.27 -35.69 -25.00
N VAL A 62 25.39 -35.62 -26.01
CA VAL A 62 25.74 -35.97 -27.41
C VAL A 62 26.85 -35.07 -27.96
N ALA A 63 26.83 -33.77 -27.67
CA ALA A 63 27.88 -32.85 -28.10
C ALA A 63 29.23 -33.11 -27.40
N THR A 64 29.20 -33.51 -26.13
CA THR A 64 30.38 -33.89 -25.34
C THR A 64 31.03 -35.14 -25.92
N GLU A 65 30.23 -36.17 -26.23
CA GLU A 65 30.65 -37.42 -26.88
C GLU A 65 31.20 -37.17 -28.30
N ALA A 66 30.53 -36.33 -29.10
CA ALA A 66 30.96 -36.00 -30.45
C ALA A 66 32.18 -35.07 -30.49
N GLY A 67 32.44 -34.33 -29.40
CA GLY A 67 33.55 -33.39 -29.24
C GLY A 67 34.79 -33.99 -28.58
N GLU A 68 34.86 -35.32 -28.44
CA GLU A 68 36.05 -35.99 -27.91
C GLU A 68 37.20 -36.00 -28.91
N TRP A 69 38.38 -35.57 -28.47
CA TRP A 69 39.63 -35.71 -29.22
C TRP A 69 40.68 -36.39 -28.34
N ASP A 70 41.24 -37.49 -28.84
CA ASP A 70 42.19 -38.35 -28.10
C ASP A 70 41.69 -38.86 -26.74
N GLY A 71 40.37 -39.00 -26.58
CA GLY A 71 39.74 -39.50 -25.35
C GLY A 71 39.53 -38.45 -24.26
N GLU A 72 39.83 -37.18 -24.55
CA GLU A 72 39.47 -36.04 -23.71
C GLU A 72 38.37 -35.21 -24.41
N SER A 73 37.35 -34.79 -23.66
CA SER A 73 36.31 -33.94 -24.22
C SER A 73 36.80 -32.50 -24.35
N LEU A 74 36.64 -31.91 -25.54
CA LEU A 74 36.94 -30.50 -25.79
C LEU A 74 35.80 -29.56 -25.39
N VAL A 75 34.67 -30.12 -24.92
CA VAL A 75 33.46 -29.38 -24.53
C VAL A 75 33.24 -29.54 -23.03
N ASP A 76 33.04 -28.43 -22.31
CA ASP A 76 32.59 -28.48 -20.93
C ASP A 76 31.09 -28.84 -20.85
N GLY A 77 30.79 -30.13 -20.97
CA GLY A 77 29.42 -30.62 -20.92
C GLY A 77 28.76 -30.40 -19.55
N GLN A 78 29.53 -30.47 -18.47
CA GLN A 78 29.00 -30.29 -17.10
C GLN A 78 28.69 -28.82 -16.80
N GLY A 79 29.57 -27.90 -17.23
CA GLY A 79 29.30 -26.46 -17.16
C GLY A 79 28.04 -26.09 -17.92
N ARG A 80 27.92 -26.51 -19.18
CA ARG A 80 26.73 -26.21 -20.00
C ARG A 80 25.42 -26.77 -19.44
N ILE A 81 25.44 -27.98 -18.87
CA ILE A 81 24.25 -28.54 -18.20
C ILE A 81 23.87 -27.68 -17.00
N ARG A 82 24.85 -27.28 -16.18
CA ARG A 82 24.61 -26.42 -15.01
C ARG A 82 24.05 -25.06 -15.43
N ASP A 83 24.68 -24.41 -16.41
CA ASP A 83 24.23 -23.10 -16.93
C ASP A 83 22.79 -23.21 -17.45
N THR A 84 22.50 -24.26 -18.24
CA THR A 84 21.14 -24.47 -18.77
C THR A 84 20.12 -24.78 -17.67
N GLN A 85 20.48 -25.54 -16.64
CA GLN A 85 19.59 -25.80 -15.50
C GLN A 85 19.36 -24.54 -14.66
N GLN A 86 20.39 -23.72 -14.50
CA GLN A 86 20.32 -22.43 -13.81
C GLN A 86 19.50 -21.40 -14.59
N ASP A 87 19.48 -21.48 -15.92
CA ASP A 87 18.67 -20.62 -16.78
C ASP A 87 17.20 -21.08 -16.83
N LEU A 88 16.95 -22.40 -16.85
CA LEU A 88 15.61 -22.96 -17.00
C LEU A 88 14.84 -23.17 -15.69
N ARG A 89 15.54 -23.26 -14.55
CA ARG A 89 14.97 -23.34 -13.18
C ARG A 89 13.72 -24.24 -13.04
N PRO A 90 13.75 -25.50 -13.50
CA PRO A 90 12.55 -26.35 -13.56
C PRO A 90 11.97 -26.67 -12.17
N GLU A 91 12.81 -26.81 -11.14
CA GLU A 91 12.38 -27.06 -9.75
C GLU A 91 11.67 -25.83 -9.16
N GLU A 92 12.08 -24.62 -9.54
CA GLU A 92 11.44 -23.39 -9.07
C GLU A 92 10.03 -23.26 -9.68
N LEU A 93 9.87 -23.57 -10.98
CA LEU A 93 8.56 -23.52 -11.67
C LEU A 93 7.53 -24.51 -11.09
N GLU A 94 7.98 -25.68 -10.64
CA GLU A 94 7.13 -26.61 -9.88
C GLU A 94 6.70 -26.01 -8.53
N GLY A 95 7.63 -25.35 -7.84
CA GLY A 95 7.37 -24.61 -6.60
C GLY A 95 6.28 -23.54 -6.76
N VAL A 96 6.30 -22.76 -7.84
CA VAL A 96 5.23 -21.78 -8.15
C VAL A 96 3.89 -22.45 -8.30
N THR A 97 3.84 -23.51 -9.11
CA THR A 97 2.58 -24.21 -9.36
C THR A 97 1.99 -24.72 -8.05
N HIS A 98 2.83 -25.22 -7.13
CA HIS A 98 2.39 -25.64 -5.80
C HIS A 98 1.82 -24.47 -4.97
N VAL A 99 2.48 -23.31 -4.98
CA VAL A 99 2.01 -22.12 -4.26
C VAL A 99 0.72 -21.56 -4.87
N LEU A 100 0.60 -21.51 -6.20
CA LEU A 100 -0.63 -21.07 -6.88
C LEU A 100 -1.81 -22.02 -6.57
N VAL A 101 -1.58 -23.33 -6.55
CA VAL A 101 -2.60 -24.31 -6.16
C VAL A 101 -3.00 -24.13 -4.69
N ARG A 102 -2.05 -23.82 -3.79
CA ARG A 102 -2.37 -23.46 -2.40
C ARG A 102 -3.23 -22.19 -2.34
N ALA A 103 -2.84 -21.12 -3.02
CA ALA A 103 -3.59 -19.86 -3.06
C ALA A 103 -5.02 -20.04 -3.61
N MET A 104 -5.18 -20.84 -4.67
CA MET A 104 -6.49 -21.19 -5.23
C MET A 104 -7.34 -21.99 -4.24
N ASN A 105 -6.76 -22.98 -3.54
CA ASN A 105 -7.49 -23.74 -2.54
C ASN A 105 -7.91 -22.85 -1.36
N GLU A 106 -7.04 -21.94 -0.90
CA GLU A 106 -7.38 -20.95 0.14
C GLU A 106 -8.54 -20.05 -0.31
N ALA A 107 -8.52 -19.59 -1.57
CA ALA A 107 -9.59 -18.79 -2.15
C ALA A 107 -10.95 -19.53 -2.16
N ILE A 108 -10.95 -20.78 -2.60
CA ILE A 108 -12.15 -21.64 -2.62
C ILE A 108 -12.67 -21.87 -1.20
N VAL A 109 -11.80 -22.23 -0.25
CA VAL A 109 -12.19 -22.47 1.15
C VAL A 109 -12.74 -21.18 1.78
N ALA A 110 -12.13 -20.03 1.51
CA ALA A 110 -12.62 -18.74 2.00
C ALA A 110 -14.01 -18.40 1.46
N GLU A 111 -14.26 -18.61 0.16
CA GLU A 111 -15.59 -18.42 -0.44
C GLU A 111 -16.63 -19.34 0.20
N GLU A 112 -16.28 -20.63 0.37
CA GLU A 112 -17.16 -21.60 1.02
C GLU A 112 -17.46 -21.24 2.48
N VAL A 113 -16.48 -20.71 3.22
CA VAL A 113 -16.67 -20.20 4.60
C VAL A 113 -17.63 -19.02 4.59
N VAL A 114 -17.42 -18.03 3.73
CA VAL A 114 -18.28 -16.85 3.62
C VAL A 114 -19.72 -17.23 3.19
N ALA A 115 -19.86 -18.19 2.28
CA ALA A 115 -21.14 -18.76 1.90
C ALA A 115 -21.80 -19.49 3.08
N HIS A 116 -21.03 -20.26 3.86
CA HIS A 116 -21.49 -20.97 5.05
C HIS A 116 -22.04 -20.02 6.13
N VAL A 117 -21.42 -18.87 6.36
CA VAL A 117 -21.93 -17.86 7.32
C VAL A 117 -23.36 -17.41 6.94
N ILE A 118 -23.62 -17.26 5.63
CA ILE A 118 -24.92 -16.82 5.11
C ILE A 118 -25.94 -17.96 5.05
N GLU A 119 -25.56 -19.09 4.48
CA GLU A 119 -26.46 -20.20 4.12
C GLU A 119 -26.57 -21.28 5.21
N GLY A 120 -25.54 -21.43 6.03
CA GLY A 120 -25.42 -22.49 7.03
C GLY A 120 -24.86 -23.79 6.44
N GLY A 121 -25.14 -24.91 7.11
CA GLY A 121 -24.70 -26.24 6.68
C GLY A 121 -23.59 -26.83 7.56
N GLU A 122 -22.79 -27.72 6.98
CA GLU A 122 -21.55 -28.21 7.59
C GLU A 122 -20.40 -27.26 7.19
N PRO A 123 -19.49 -26.90 8.12
CA PRO A 123 -18.33 -26.08 7.77
C PRO A 123 -17.48 -26.79 6.70
N PRO A 124 -16.91 -26.04 5.74
CA PRO A 124 -16.07 -26.64 4.72
C PRO A 124 -14.79 -27.24 5.32
N VAL A 125 -14.23 -28.23 4.63
CA VAL A 125 -12.99 -28.88 5.07
C VAL A 125 -11.84 -27.88 4.92
N GLY A 126 -11.11 -27.61 6.00
CA GLY A 126 -10.04 -26.61 6.02
C GLY A 126 -10.44 -25.27 6.65
N ALA A 127 -11.72 -25.05 6.95
CA ALA A 127 -12.23 -23.82 7.58
C ALA A 127 -11.65 -23.50 8.97
N GLY A 128 -10.92 -24.42 9.60
CA GLY A 128 -10.51 -24.32 11.00
C GLY A 128 -9.64 -23.10 11.31
N GLU A 129 -8.85 -22.64 10.34
CA GLU A 129 -7.98 -21.46 10.48
C GLU A 129 -8.71 -20.16 10.09
N LEU A 130 -9.58 -20.20 9.08
CA LEU A 130 -10.35 -19.03 8.62
C LEU A 130 -11.54 -18.68 9.53
N VAL A 131 -12.15 -19.68 10.17
CA VAL A 131 -13.27 -19.48 11.07
C VAL A 131 -12.73 -19.21 12.47
N GLY A 132 -12.61 -17.93 12.81
CA GLY A 132 -12.32 -17.50 14.18
C GLY A 132 -13.21 -18.28 15.15
N GLY A 133 -12.61 -18.99 16.12
CA GLY A 133 -13.21 -20.12 16.89
C GLY A 133 -14.48 -19.85 17.71
N ARG A 134 -15.19 -18.74 17.48
CA ARG A 134 -16.55 -18.44 17.95
C ARG A 134 -17.61 -19.14 17.10
N GLU A 135 -17.43 -19.27 15.78
CA GLU A 135 -18.47 -19.82 14.89
C GLU A 135 -18.55 -21.35 14.87
N ALA A 136 -17.41 -22.04 15.06
CA ALA A 136 -17.38 -23.49 15.24
C ALA A 136 -18.30 -24.00 16.38
N ARG A 137 -18.76 -23.11 17.28
CA ARG A 137 -19.70 -23.40 18.37
C ARG A 137 -21.18 -23.09 18.05
N ARG A 138 -21.51 -22.36 16.98
CA ARG A 138 -22.89 -22.08 16.54
C ARG A 138 -23.39 -23.02 15.43
N ALA A 139 -22.74 -24.17 15.27
CA ALA A 139 -22.93 -25.16 14.21
C ALA A 139 -24.39 -25.31 13.71
N GLY A 140 -24.59 -24.97 12.43
CA GLY A 140 -25.65 -25.54 11.60
C GLY A 140 -26.70 -24.58 11.04
N ARG A 141 -26.78 -23.30 11.45
CA ARG A 141 -27.75 -22.34 10.89
C ARG A 141 -27.08 -21.06 10.41
N GLY A 142 -27.20 -20.77 9.12
CA GLY A 142 -26.71 -19.54 8.52
C GLY A 142 -27.55 -18.32 8.89
N LEU A 143 -27.07 -17.13 8.51
CA LEU A 143 -27.82 -15.88 8.64
C LEU A 143 -29.21 -15.95 7.99
N GLU A 144 -29.35 -16.62 6.84
CA GLU A 144 -30.62 -16.74 6.14
C GLU A 144 -31.68 -17.50 6.95
N ASP A 145 -31.29 -18.60 7.59
CA ASP A 145 -32.18 -19.37 8.47
C ASP A 145 -32.60 -18.55 9.69
N ARG A 146 -31.66 -17.81 10.30
CA ARG A 146 -31.94 -16.92 11.44
C ARG A 146 -32.90 -15.80 11.06
N TYR A 147 -32.69 -15.15 9.92
CA TYR A 147 -33.60 -14.15 9.37
C TYR A 147 -35.02 -14.71 9.17
N LEU A 148 -35.14 -15.89 8.55
CA LEU A 148 -36.44 -16.55 8.36
C LEU A 148 -37.08 -16.96 9.70
N ASP A 149 -36.30 -17.36 10.69
CA ASP A 149 -36.78 -17.67 12.03
C ASP A 149 -37.35 -16.43 12.74
N HIS A 150 -36.74 -15.25 12.58
CA HIS A 150 -37.30 -13.99 13.11
C HIS A 150 -38.61 -13.60 12.44
N LEU A 151 -38.75 -13.79 11.12
CA LEU A 151 -40.02 -13.57 10.41
C LEU A 151 -41.13 -14.52 10.89
N ARG A 152 -40.80 -15.80 11.08
CA ARG A 152 -41.73 -16.80 11.65
C ARG A 152 -42.07 -16.46 13.09
N ALA A 153 -41.09 -16.06 13.91
CA ALA A 153 -41.28 -15.68 15.30
C ALA A 153 -42.18 -14.44 15.45
N ALA A 154 -42.02 -13.43 14.59
CA ALA A 154 -42.90 -12.26 14.54
C ALA A 154 -44.36 -12.67 14.25
N THR A 155 -44.55 -13.56 13.27
CA THR A 155 -45.88 -14.08 12.91
C THR A 155 -46.49 -14.92 14.05
N THR A 156 -45.70 -15.79 14.68
CA THR A 156 -46.14 -16.62 15.81
C THR A 156 -46.48 -15.76 17.03
N GLU A 157 -45.68 -14.75 17.36
CA GLU A 157 -45.97 -13.82 18.44
C GLU A 157 -47.28 -13.06 18.18
N TRP A 158 -47.45 -12.53 16.97
CA TRP A 158 -48.68 -11.85 16.57
C TRP A 158 -49.91 -12.74 16.73
N ASN A 159 -49.85 -13.98 16.21
CA ASN A 159 -50.95 -14.94 16.34
C ASN A 159 -51.21 -15.29 17.81
N GLY A 160 -50.17 -15.39 18.63
CA GLY A 160 -50.29 -15.57 20.07
C GLY A 160 -51.04 -14.43 20.77
N TRP A 161 -50.79 -13.18 20.39
CA TRP A 161 -51.56 -12.04 20.86
C TRP A 161 -53.02 -12.07 20.39
N VAL A 162 -53.28 -12.48 19.15
CA VAL A 162 -54.65 -12.65 18.61
C VAL A 162 -55.43 -13.71 19.39
N ASP A 163 -54.82 -14.86 19.66
CA ASP A 163 -55.44 -15.96 20.42
C ASP A 163 -55.69 -15.58 21.90
N ALA A 164 -54.71 -14.92 22.52
CA ALA A 164 -54.84 -14.42 23.89
C ALA A 164 -55.95 -13.36 24.00
N LEU A 165 -56.05 -12.47 23.00
CA LEU A 165 -57.13 -11.48 22.93
C LEU A 165 -58.49 -12.17 22.75
N GLY A 166 -58.61 -13.15 21.86
CA GLY A 166 -59.83 -13.92 21.67
C GLY A 166 -60.30 -14.60 22.96
N THR A 167 -59.37 -15.20 23.71
CA THR A 167 -59.63 -15.82 25.01
C THR A 167 -60.09 -14.78 26.05
N ALA A 168 -59.41 -13.65 26.13
CA ALA A 168 -59.72 -12.58 27.08
C ALA A 168 -61.09 -11.93 26.77
N VAL A 169 -61.40 -11.67 25.50
CA VAL A 169 -62.70 -11.15 25.06
C VAL A 169 -63.82 -12.17 25.34
N TYR A 170 -63.59 -13.47 25.12
CA TYR A 170 -64.56 -14.52 25.46
C TYR A 170 -64.83 -14.61 26.97
N GLY A 171 -63.78 -14.51 27.80
CA GLY A 171 -63.92 -14.45 29.26
C GLY A 171 -64.64 -13.18 29.75
N THR A 172 -64.53 -12.09 28.99
CA THR A 172 -65.21 -10.81 29.25
C THR A 172 -66.57 -10.73 28.56
N ARG A 173 -67.11 -11.83 28.01
CA ARG A 173 -68.39 -11.81 27.27
C ARG A 173 -69.63 -11.96 28.15
N THR A 174 -69.49 -11.91 29.47
CA THR A 174 -70.56 -11.96 30.46
C THR A 174 -71.34 -10.64 30.67
N TRP A 175 -71.25 -9.63 29.79
CA TRP A 175 -71.58 -8.25 30.19
C TRP A 175 -72.83 -7.64 29.53
N GLU A 176 -73.67 -7.16 30.45
CA GLU A 176 -75.00 -6.51 30.44
C GLU A 176 -74.97 -4.98 30.19
N TYR A 177 -73.87 -4.42 29.66
CA TYR A 177 -73.63 -2.96 29.65
C TYR A 177 -73.62 -2.34 28.24
N ASP A 178 -74.08 -1.09 28.14
CA ASP A 178 -74.15 -0.29 26.89
C ASP A 178 -72.77 0.09 26.31
N THR A 179 -71.67 -0.08 27.06
CA THR A 179 -70.32 0.31 26.61
C THR A 179 -69.32 -0.85 26.80
N PRO A 180 -68.71 -1.35 25.71
CA PRO A 180 -67.75 -2.45 25.80
C PRO A 180 -66.48 -2.00 26.55
N PRO A 181 -65.95 -2.80 27.48
CA PRO A 181 -64.80 -2.42 28.29
C PRO A 181 -63.47 -2.65 27.57
N THR A 182 -62.42 -1.94 27.99
CA THR A 182 -61.04 -2.30 27.64
C THR A 182 -60.70 -3.67 28.23
N VAL A 183 -60.11 -4.55 27.43
CA VAL A 183 -59.73 -5.91 27.85
C VAL A 183 -58.25 -5.95 28.19
N ASN A 184 -57.91 -6.53 29.35
CA ASN A 184 -56.53 -6.83 29.72
C ASN A 184 -56.15 -8.18 29.11
N VAL A 185 -55.17 -8.19 28.21
CA VAL A 185 -54.66 -9.38 27.54
C VAL A 185 -53.29 -9.73 28.12
N GLN A 186 -53.09 -11.00 28.49
CA GLN A 186 -51.79 -11.52 28.89
C GLN A 186 -51.29 -12.52 27.84
N TYR A 187 -50.09 -12.29 27.32
CA TYR A 187 -49.39 -13.22 26.44
C TYR A 187 -47.90 -13.23 26.78
N ASP A 188 -47.31 -14.42 26.88
CA ASP A 188 -45.90 -14.63 27.24
C ASP A 188 -45.42 -13.78 28.45
N GLY A 189 -46.23 -13.78 29.52
CA GLY A 189 -45.95 -13.02 30.75
C GLY A 189 -46.13 -11.50 30.64
N ARG A 190 -46.43 -10.95 29.46
CA ARG A 190 -46.64 -9.52 29.24
C ARG A 190 -48.13 -9.17 29.24
N TRP A 191 -48.45 -8.02 29.81
CA TRP A 191 -49.81 -7.48 29.83
C TRP A 191 -49.95 -6.33 28.82
N ARG A 192 -51.09 -6.30 28.13
CA ARG A 192 -51.51 -5.21 27.24
C ARG A 192 -52.99 -4.89 27.45
N GLN A 193 -53.32 -3.61 27.33
CA GLN A 193 -54.71 -3.16 27.37
C GLN A 193 -55.18 -2.94 25.93
N VAL A 194 -56.25 -3.63 25.53
CA VAL A 194 -56.81 -3.53 24.19
C VAL A 194 -58.19 -2.88 24.30
N PRO A 195 -58.33 -1.59 23.92
CA PRO A 195 -59.63 -0.94 23.90
C PRO A 195 -60.48 -1.50 22.74
N PRO A 196 -61.81 -1.53 22.89
CA PRO A 196 -62.68 -1.84 21.76
C PRO A 196 -62.65 -0.71 20.74
N SER A 197 -62.77 -1.08 19.47
CA SER A 197 -63.09 -0.19 18.36
C SER A 197 -64.54 -0.44 17.94
N THR A 198 -65.24 0.60 17.47
CA THR A 198 -66.61 0.42 16.97
C THR A 198 -66.57 0.10 15.48
N GLY A 199 -67.01 -1.09 15.10
CA GLY A 199 -67.17 -1.48 13.70
C GLY A 199 -68.25 -0.67 12.97
N ALA A 200 -68.27 -0.75 11.65
CA ALA A 200 -69.26 -0.04 10.82
C ALA A 200 -70.72 -0.47 11.09
N ASP A 201 -70.90 -1.65 11.68
CA ASP A 201 -72.17 -2.23 12.13
C ASP A 201 -72.54 -1.84 13.58
N GLY A 202 -71.73 -1.00 14.23
CA GLY A 202 -71.90 -0.62 15.63
C GLY A 202 -71.47 -1.70 16.63
N VAL A 203 -70.95 -2.84 16.16
CA VAL A 203 -70.48 -3.93 17.02
C VAL A 203 -69.04 -3.64 17.47
N PRO A 204 -68.72 -3.80 18.76
CA PRO A 204 -67.34 -3.64 19.22
C PRO A 204 -66.42 -4.73 18.67
N THR A 205 -65.34 -4.30 18.05
CA THR A 205 -64.25 -5.13 17.55
C THR A 205 -62.99 -4.87 18.35
N TYR A 206 -62.30 -5.93 18.77
CA TYR A 206 -61.00 -5.83 19.43
C TYR A 206 -59.93 -6.29 18.45
N SER A 207 -58.85 -5.52 18.32
CA SER A 207 -57.72 -5.86 17.46
C SER A 207 -56.39 -5.54 18.14
N PRO A 208 -55.39 -6.43 18.05
CA PRO A 208 -54.05 -6.13 18.53
C PRO A 208 -53.22 -5.30 17.53
N ASP A 209 -53.78 -4.73 16.45
CA ASP A 209 -53.01 -4.13 15.32
C ASP A 209 -51.97 -3.08 15.74
N HIS A 210 -52.22 -2.35 16.82
CA HIS A 210 -51.27 -1.40 17.39
C HIS A 210 -49.96 -2.04 17.89
N LEU A 211 -49.94 -3.35 18.14
CA LEU A 211 -48.76 -4.11 18.55
C LEU A 211 -47.88 -4.52 17.36
N ALA A 212 -48.43 -4.55 16.13
CA ALA A 212 -47.69 -5.04 14.97
C ALA A 212 -46.39 -4.26 14.70
N PRO A 213 -46.35 -2.92 14.76
CA PRO A 213 -45.10 -2.17 14.60
C PRO A 213 -44.07 -2.51 15.70
N GLU A 214 -44.52 -2.68 16.96
CA GLU A 214 -43.64 -3.06 18.08
C GLU A 214 -43.04 -4.46 17.88
N ILE A 215 -43.85 -5.42 17.44
CA ILE A 215 -43.43 -6.79 17.14
C ILE A 215 -42.46 -6.80 15.97
N ARG A 216 -42.82 -6.16 14.84
CA ARG A 216 -41.98 -6.04 13.65
C ARG A 216 -40.62 -5.46 14.01
N GLU A 217 -40.59 -4.32 14.68
CA GLU A 217 -39.36 -3.62 15.06
C GLU A 217 -38.47 -4.47 15.97
N ARG A 218 -39.05 -5.23 16.89
CA ARG A 218 -38.27 -6.08 17.80
C ARG A 218 -37.58 -7.23 17.08
N HIS A 219 -38.29 -7.94 16.21
CA HIS A 219 -37.72 -9.05 15.43
C HIS A 219 -36.80 -8.54 14.32
N LEU A 220 -37.06 -7.36 13.76
CA LEU A 220 -36.15 -6.68 12.84
C LEU A 220 -34.81 -6.35 13.53
N ARG A 221 -34.83 -5.79 14.74
CA ARG A 221 -33.58 -5.54 15.50
C ARG A 221 -32.84 -6.83 15.84
N ALA A 222 -33.55 -7.89 16.23
CA ALA A 222 -32.91 -9.18 16.50
C ALA A 222 -32.25 -9.77 15.23
N ALA A 223 -32.92 -9.66 14.08
CA ALA A 223 -32.33 -10.04 12.79
C ALA A 223 -31.14 -9.14 12.41
N ALA A 224 -31.18 -7.85 12.77
CA ALA A 224 -30.08 -6.91 12.56
C ALA A 224 -28.86 -7.27 13.42
N ASP A 225 -29.06 -7.63 14.69
CA ASP A 225 -27.99 -8.10 15.57
C ASP A 225 -27.33 -9.37 15.01
N ASP A 226 -28.12 -10.32 14.49
CA ASP A 226 -27.60 -11.52 13.82
C ASP A 226 -26.78 -11.17 12.56
N ALA A 227 -27.21 -10.15 11.81
CA ALA A 227 -26.52 -9.67 10.62
C ALA A 227 -25.20 -8.95 10.94
N VAL A 228 -25.11 -8.24 12.08
CA VAL A 228 -23.83 -7.66 12.55
C VAL A 228 -22.84 -8.78 12.84
N VAL A 229 -23.25 -9.80 13.60
CA VAL A 229 -22.38 -10.95 13.90
C VAL A 229 -21.91 -11.66 12.64
N ALA A 230 -22.82 -11.89 11.68
CA ALA A 230 -22.45 -12.50 10.41
C ALA A 230 -21.51 -11.63 9.57
N ALA A 231 -21.63 -10.30 9.64
CA ALA A 231 -20.71 -9.39 8.96
C ALA A 231 -19.31 -9.48 9.57
N ASP A 232 -19.20 -9.47 10.90
CA ASP A 232 -17.91 -9.62 11.60
C ASP A 232 -17.26 -10.98 11.28
N ASP A 233 -18.05 -12.06 11.22
CA ASP A 233 -17.56 -13.41 10.89
C ASP A 233 -17.08 -13.49 9.42
N ILE A 234 -17.78 -12.83 8.47
CA ILE A 234 -17.35 -12.72 7.06
C ILE A 234 -16.07 -11.89 6.93
N GLU A 235 -16.00 -10.73 7.59
CA GLU A 235 -14.81 -9.86 7.58
C GLU A 235 -13.60 -10.62 8.11
N GLY A 236 -13.72 -11.32 9.24
CA GLY A 236 -12.63 -12.13 9.79
C GLY A 236 -12.16 -13.27 8.88
N ALA A 237 -13.08 -13.93 8.15
CA ALA A 237 -12.72 -14.96 7.19
C ALA A 237 -11.97 -14.39 5.98
N ILE A 238 -12.39 -13.22 5.48
CA ILE A 238 -11.70 -12.51 4.39
C ILE A 238 -10.33 -12.03 4.85
N ASP A 239 -10.21 -11.48 6.06
CA ASP A 239 -8.92 -11.02 6.61
C ASP A 239 -7.93 -12.18 6.73
N ALA A 240 -8.36 -13.32 7.27
CA ALA A 240 -7.51 -14.51 7.37
C ALA A 240 -7.05 -15.02 5.99
N TYR A 241 -7.96 -15.02 5.00
CA TYR A 241 -7.62 -15.36 3.62
C TYR A 241 -6.56 -14.42 3.03
N ARG A 242 -6.73 -13.10 3.20
CA ARG A 242 -5.78 -12.10 2.67
C ARG A 242 -4.43 -12.14 3.40
N SER A 243 -4.42 -12.46 4.70
CA SER A 243 -3.19 -12.79 5.44
C SER A 243 -2.49 -13.99 4.83
N HIS A 244 -3.18 -15.12 4.61
CA HIS A 244 -2.56 -16.29 3.98
C HIS A 244 -2.07 -15.99 2.55
N LEU A 245 -2.82 -15.21 1.76
CA LEU A 245 -2.35 -14.81 0.43
C LEU A 245 -1.06 -14.01 0.48
N THR A 246 -0.90 -13.11 1.45
CA THR A 246 0.34 -12.33 1.58
C THR A 246 1.51 -13.15 2.10
N GLU A 247 1.29 -14.20 2.89
CA GLU A 247 2.33 -15.19 3.19
C GLU A 247 2.78 -15.94 1.92
N LEU A 248 1.82 -16.34 1.08
CA LEU A 248 2.11 -17.00 -0.20
C LEU A 248 2.80 -16.06 -1.20
N SER A 249 2.46 -14.77 -1.20
CA SER A 249 3.12 -13.77 -2.05
C SER A 249 4.58 -13.58 -1.64
N MET A 250 4.88 -13.52 -0.34
CA MET A 250 6.25 -13.49 0.16
C MET A 250 7.03 -14.76 -0.20
N GLU A 251 6.39 -15.94 -0.13
CA GLU A 251 7.02 -17.20 -0.54
C GLU A 251 7.41 -17.18 -2.04
N LEU A 252 6.56 -16.59 -2.90
CA LEU A 252 6.84 -16.40 -4.32
C LEU A 252 7.91 -15.32 -4.58
N SER A 253 7.82 -14.17 -3.91
CA SER A 253 8.78 -13.07 -4.01
C SER A 253 10.19 -13.52 -3.61
N THR A 254 10.31 -14.27 -2.51
CA THR A 254 11.59 -14.85 -2.05
C THR A 254 12.21 -15.80 -3.08
N ARG A 255 11.39 -16.41 -3.94
CA ARG A 255 11.84 -17.28 -5.04
C ARG A 255 12.09 -16.50 -6.35
N GLY A 256 11.94 -15.18 -6.35
CA GLY A 256 12.19 -14.30 -7.49
C GLY A 256 11.06 -14.28 -8.52
N TYR A 257 9.82 -14.59 -8.10
CA TYR A 257 8.66 -14.56 -8.99
C TYR A 257 7.99 -13.20 -9.02
N ASP A 258 7.68 -12.74 -10.23
CA ASP A 258 6.87 -11.56 -10.44
C ASP A 258 5.41 -11.84 -10.03
N LEU A 259 4.94 -11.07 -9.04
CA LEU A 259 3.57 -11.12 -8.52
C LEU A 259 2.62 -10.21 -9.31
N SER A 260 3.15 -9.25 -10.06
CA SER A 260 2.39 -8.14 -10.65
C SER A 260 1.71 -8.53 -11.98
N GLU A 261 2.39 -9.32 -12.80
CA GLU A 261 1.77 -10.08 -13.91
C GLU A 261 1.27 -11.46 -13.42
N GLY A 262 1.17 -11.61 -12.11
CA GLY A 262 0.81 -12.84 -11.42
C GLY A 262 -0.55 -13.35 -11.89
N PRO A 263 -0.67 -14.65 -12.14
CA PRO A 263 -1.55 -15.10 -13.20
C PRO A 263 -3.01 -15.24 -12.70
N LEU A 264 -3.24 -15.03 -11.39
CA LEU A 264 -4.54 -15.13 -10.73
C LEU A 264 -5.16 -13.76 -10.38
N HIS A 265 -4.45 -12.64 -10.62
CA HIS A 265 -4.81 -11.30 -10.12
C HIS A 265 -5.10 -11.24 -8.60
N LEU A 266 -4.69 -12.27 -7.84
CA LEU A 266 -4.99 -12.43 -6.43
C LEU A 266 -4.17 -11.50 -5.54
N PHE A 267 -2.95 -11.19 -5.94
CA PHE A 267 -2.01 -10.45 -5.11
C PHE A 267 -2.03 -8.95 -5.40
N VAL A 268 -2.33 -8.58 -6.65
CA VAL A 268 -2.33 -7.19 -7.13
C VAL A 268 -3.71 -6.85 -7.68
N ASN A 269 -4.63 -6.52 -6.77
CA ASN A 269 -5.95 -5.96 -7.04
C ASN A 269 -6.32 -4.89 -5.99
N ASP A 270 -7.33 -4.06 -6.26
CA ASP A 270 -7.74 -2.94 -5.41
C ASP A 270 -8.14 -3.38 -3.99
N ASP A 271 -8.77 -4.55 -3.87
CA ASP A 271 -9.25 -5.11 -2.61
C ASP A 271 -8.09 -5.50 -1.68
N MET A 272 -7.05 -6.13 -2.23
CA MET A 272 -5.79 -6.42 -1.54
C MET A 272 -5.00 -5.15 -1.26
N ALA A 273 -4.96 -4.19 -2.19
CA ALA A 273 -4.29 -2.90 -1.96
C ALA A 273 -4.89 -2.17 -0.76
N ALA A 274 -6.23 -2.09 -0.70
CA ALA A 274 -6.94 -1.44 0.39
C ALA A 274 -6.70 -2.16 1.72
N TRP A 275 -6.80 -3.49 1.71
CA TRP A 275 -6.56 -4.30 2.91
C TRP A 275 -5.12 -4.18 3.42
N SER A 276 -4.12 -4.33 2.55
CA SER A 276 -2.71 -4.22 2.92
C SER A 276 -2.36 -2.84 3.48
N ALA A 277 -2.88 -1.77 2.89
CA ALA A 277 -2.69 -0.41 3.38
C ALA A 277 -3.34 -0.19 4.76
N ASP A 278 -4.57 -0.70 4.96
CA ASP A 278 -5.26 -0.62 6.26
C ASP A 278 -4.52 -1.42 7.34
N GLN A 279 -4.01 -2.62 7.02
CA GLN A 279 -3.20 -3.43 7.93
C GLN A 279 -1.83 -2.78 8.25
N LEU A 280 -1.16 -2.18 7.25
CA LEU A 280 0.08 -1.45 7.46
C LEU A 280 -0.12 -0.26 8.41
N ARG A 281 -1.20 0.50 8.21
CA ARG A 281 -1.57 1.62 9.08
C ARG A 281 -1.86 1.16 10.51
N GLU A 282 -2.59 0.07 10.67
CA GLU A 282 -2.86 -0.52 11.99
C GLU A 282 -1.57 -1.01 12.67
N LEU A 283 -0.71 -1.71 11.93
CA LEU A 283 0.58 -2.21 12.42
C LEU A 283 1.47 -1.08 12.94
N LEU A 284 1.56 0.03 12.19
CA LEU A 284 2.36 1.19 12.56
C LEU A 284 1.74 1.99 13.71
N ALA A 285 0.41 2.15 13.72
CA ALA A 285 -0.29 2.83 14.82
C ALA A 285 -0.18 2.09 16.16
N ASN A 286 -0.06 0.76 16.10
CA ASN A 286 0.12 -0.11 17.26
C ASN A 286 1.58 -0.47 17.55
N ALA A 287 2.54 0.09 16.80
CA ALA A 287 3.96 -0.14 17.02
C ALA A 287 4.35 0.37 18.41
N GLY A 288 4.79 -0.56 19.27
CA GLY A 288 5.28 -0.25 20.61
C GLY A 288 6.69 0.34 20.59
N GLU A 289 7.34 0.35 21.75
CA GLU A 289 8.74 0.79 21.88
C GLU A 289 9.68 0.05 20.92
N TYR A 290 9.43 -1.24 20.68
CA TYR A 290 10.25 -2.11 19.82
C TYR A 290 10.04 -1.92 18.31
N GLY A 291 9.14 -1.01 17.90
CA GLY A 291 8.76 -0.83 16.49
C GLY A 291 7.69 -1.82 16.01
N PRO A 292 7.28 -1.71 14.74
CA PRO A 292 6.33 -2.64 14.13
C PRO A 292 6.95 -4.04 13.95
N ASP A 293 6.10 -5.05 13.86
CA ASP A 293 6.54 -6.38 13.42
C ASP A 293 7.02 -6.30 11.97
N ARG A 294 8.29 -6.65 11.74
CA ARG A 294 8.98 -6.41 10.47
C ARG A 294 8.56 -7.40 9.39
N GLU A 295 8.25 -8.63 9.79
CA GLU A 295 7.79 -9.67 8.86
C GLU A 295 6.40 -9.29 8.34
N LEU A 296 5.49 -8.91 9.25
CA LEU A 296 4.17 -8.40 8.87
C LEU A 296 4.26 -7.13 8.01
N LEU A 297 5.23 -6.26 8.29
CA LEU A 297 5.39 -5.04 7.51
C LEU A 297 5.77 -5.33 6.05
N LEU A 298 6.74 -6.22 5.79
CA LEU A 298 7.06 -6.62 4.42
C LEU A 298 5.92 -7.45 3.80
N GLN A 299 5.21 -8.25 4.60
CA GLN A 299 4.03 -8.98 4.14
C GLN A 299 2.98 -8.03 3.57
N TYR A 300 2.68 -6.93 4.27
CA TYR A 300 1.73 -5.92 3.79
C TYR A 300 2.28 -5.08 2.63
N LEU A 301 3.61 -4.98 2.48
CA LEU A 301 4.25 -4.32 1.33
C LEU A 301 4.48 -5.24 0.13
N SER A 302 4.24 -6.55 0.24
CA SER A 302 4.57 -7.54 -0.80
C SER A 302 3.92 -7.27 -2.16
N GLY A 303 2.71 -6.69 -2.19
CA GLY A 303 2.08 -6.28 -3.44
C GLY A 303 2.78 -5.09 -4.10
N VAL A 304 3.21 -4.10 -3.31
CA VAL A 304 4.02 -2.96 -3.81
C VAL A 304 5.39 -3.44 -4.29
N GLU A 305 6.06 -4.30 -3.51
CA GLU A 305 7.31 -4.97 -3.93
C GLU A 305 7.12 -5.69 -5.26
N GLY A 306 6.07 -6.51 -5.39
CA GLY A 306 5.76 -7.22 -6.63
C GLY A 306 5.63 -6.30 -7.84
N VAL A 307 4.94 -5.15 -7.69
CA VAL A 307 4.82 -4.14 -8.76
C VAL A 307 6.17 -3.51 -9.10
N VAL A 308 6.99 -3.16 -8.10
CA VAL A 308 8.33 -2.60 -8.30
C VAL A 308 9.21 -3.58 -9.06
N LEU A 309 9.27 -4.84 -8.61
CA LEU A 309 10.08 -5.90 -9.23
C LEU A 309 9.62 -6.26 -10.64
N GLY A 310 8.30 -6.23 -10.90
CA GLY A 310 7.77 -6.49 -12.24
C GLY A 310 8.12 -5.40 -13.25
N VAL A 311 8.29 -4.16 -12.81
CA VAL A 311 8.64 -3.03 -13.68
C VAL A 311 10.16 -2.88 -13.86
N TYR A 312 10.98 -3.28 -12.90
CA TYR A 312 12.43 -3.11 -12.92
C TYR A 312 13.18 -4.46 -12.81
N ASP A 313 13.80 -4.90 -13.92
CA ASP A 313 14.49 -6.20 -14.03
C ASP A 313 15.71 -6.37 -13.08
N ASP A 314 16.35 -5.27 -12.67
CA ASP A 314 17.51 -5.27 -11.76
C ASP A 314 17.38 -4.15 -10.73
N GLU A 315 16.61 -4.39 -9.67
CA GLU A 315 16.43 -3.45 -8.57
C GLU A 315 17.72 -3.15 -7.78
N TYR A 316 18.79 -3.91 -8.00
CA TYR A 316 20.08 -3.74 -7.32
C TYR A 316 21.03 -2.80 -8.07
N ALA A 317 20.68 -2.39 -9.30
CA ALA A 317 21.41 -1.32 -9.99
C ALA A 317 21.23 0.02 -9.26
N ASP A 318 22.28 0.84 -9.20
CA ASP A 318 22.25 2.17 -8.56
C ASP A 318 21.18 3.09 -9.17
N HIS A 319 20.85 2.88 -10.45
CA HIS A 319 19.81 3.59 -11.20
C HIS A 319 19.11 2.62 -12.16
N PRO A 320 18.12 1.85 -11.69
CA PRO A 320 17.47 0.86 -12.52
C PRO A 320 16.64 1.55 -13.62
N ALA A 321 16.78 1.08 -14.85
CA ALA A 321 15.90 1.50 -15.94
C ALA A 321 14.63 0.63 -15.91
N PRO A 322 13.44 1.21 -16.18
CA PRO A 322 12.22 0.42 -16.25
C PRO A 322 12.28 -0.53 -17.45
N ALA A 323 12.03 -1.82 -17.19
CA ALA A 323 11.94 -2.86 -18.21
C ALA A 323 10.63 -2.77 -19.01
N ARG A 324 9.55 -2.35 -18.34
CA ARG A 324 8.22 -2.13 -18.92
C ARG A 324 7.52 -0.95 -18.28
N ARG A 325 6.28 -0.71 -18.73
CA ARG A 325 5.35 0.25 -18.11
C ARG A 325 4.45 -0.49 -17.13
N LEU A 326 3.90 0.26 -16.18
CA LEU A 326 2.79 -0.16 -15.33
C LEU A 326 1.61 -0.61 -16.20
N THR A 327 0.99 -1.71 -15.80
CA THR A 327 -0.32 -2.12 -16.31
C THR A 327 -1.42 -1.31 -15.62
N ASP A 328 -2.63 -1.31 -16.20
CA ASP A 328 -3.78 -0.60 -15.60
C ASP A 328 -4.11 -1.15 -14.19
N ALA A 329 -3.94 -2.46 -13.98
CA ALA A 329 -4.20 -3.11 -12.69
C ALA A 329 -3.16 -2.72 -11.62
N GLU A 330 -1.88 -2.63 -12.00
CA GLU A 330 -0.81 -2.19 -11.10
C GLU A 330 -0.95 -0.72 -10.73
N LEU A 331 -1.32 0.13 -11.69
CA LEU A 331 -1.62 1.53 -11.42
C LEU A 331 -2.78 1.66 -10.43
N SER A 332 -3.89 0.95 -10.67
CA SER A 332 -5.07 0.92 -9.79
C SER A 332 -4.72 0.39 -8.38
N TYR A 333 -3.85 -0.61 -8.30
CA TYR A 333 -3.32 -1.12 -7.03
C TYR A 333 -2.57 -0.03 -6.26
N LEU A 334 -1.60 0.65 -6.90
CA LEU A 334 -0.83 1.71 -6.25
C LEU A 334 -1.72 2.89 -5.86
N GLU A 335 -2.66 3.31 -6.72
CA GLU A 335 -3.65 4.35 -6.40
C GLU A 335 -4.45 3.99 -5.15
N THR A 336 -4.97 2.77 -5.08
CA THR A 336 -5.77 2.29 -3.95
C THR A 336 -4.93 2.17 -2.69
N PHE A 337 -3.71 1.63 -2.80
CA PHE A 337 -2.80 1.46 -1.67
C PHE A 337 -2.42 2.81 -1.05
N TYR A 338 -1.86 3.73 -1.85
CA TYR A 338 -1.45 5.05 -1.33
C TYR A 338 -2.62 5.96 -1.00
N GLY A 339 -3.78 5.79 -1.64
CA GLY A 339 -5.01 6.52 -1.31
C GLY A 339 -5.61 6.15 0.05
N ARG A 340 -5.17 5.03 0.65
CA ARG A 340 -5.58 4.58 1.98
C ARG A 340 -4.60 4.97 3.09
N LEU A 341 -3.38 5.35 2.75
CA LEU A 341 -2.41 5.83 3.71
C LEU A 341 -2.70 7.28 4.10
N ASP A 342 -2.29 7.65 5.30
CA ASP A 342 -2.30 9.03 5.78
C ASP A 342 -0.85 9.56 5.89
N PRO A 343 -0.66 10.90 6.01
CA PRO A 343 0.68 11.48 6.14
C PRO A 343 1.47 10.90 7.31
N GLU A 344 0.79 10.63 8.43
CA GLU A 344 1.37 10.08 9.65
C GLU A 344 1.91 8.67 9.43
N THR A 345 1.25 7.86 8.59
CA THR A 345 1.69 6.52 8.20
C THR A 345 3.01 6.57 7.44
N LEU A 346 3.15 7.44 6.44
CA LEU A 346 4.41 7.60 5.69
C LEU A 346 5.55 8.09 6.60
N ALA A 347 5.28 9.05 7.48
CA ALA A 347 6.26 9.52 8.45
C ALA A 347 6.63 8.43 9.47
N ALA A 348 5.68 7.58 9.90
CA ALA A 348 5.93 6.49 10.83
C ALA A 348 6.90 5.45 10.25
N ILE A 349 6.78 5.11 8.96
CA ILE A 349 7.73 4.20 8.28
C ILE A 349 9.13 4.81 8.28
N GLY A 350 9.28 6.08 7.89
CA GLY A 350 10.59 6.73 7.84
C GLY A 350 11.22 7.00 9.21
N ARG A 351 10.42 7.09 10.29
CA ARG A 351 10.91 7.30 11.66
C ARG A 351 11.28 6.01 12.38
N ALA A 352 10.76 4.87 11.92
CA ALA A 352 10.91 3.62 12.64
C ALA A 352 12.38 3.30 12.88
N ASN A 353 12.76 3.10 14.14
CA ASN A 353 14.10 2.66 14.49
C ASN A 353 14.21 1.16 14.23
N TRP A 354 14.56 0.81 13.00
CA TRP A 354 14.59 -0.57 12.54
C TRP A 354 15.58 -1.43 13.31
N ALA A 355 16.68 -0.86 13.79
CA ALA A 355 17.69 -1.51 14.63
C ALA A 355 17.24 -1.72 16.10
N ASN A 356 16.09 -1.19 16.51
CA ASN A 356 15.69 -1.28 17.91
C ASN A 356 15.47 -2.73 18.36
N GLY A 357 15.92 -3.03 19.58
CA GLY A 357 15.90 -4.38 20.14
C GLY A 357 17.07 -5.27 19.71
N ALA A 358 17.92 -4.84 18.76
CA ALA A 358 19.13 -5.56 18.39
C ALA A 358 20.07 -5.72 19.60
N THR A 359 20.59 -6.93 19.78
CA THR A 359 21.55 -7.25 20.86
C THR A 359 22.98 -7.43 20.36
N THR A 360 23.16 -7.54 19.04
CA THR A 360 24.45 -7.70 18.37
C THR A 360 24.52 -6.80 17.13
N ASP A 361 25.75 -6.51 16.65
CA ASP A 361 25.95 -5.75 15.42
C ASP A 361 25.40 -6.50 14.19
N GLU A 362 25.52 -7.83 14.15
CA GLU A 362 24.95 -8.68 13.08
C GLU A 362 23.42 -8.61 13.06
N GLU A 363 22.77 -8.62 14.24
CA GLU A 363 21.33 -8.43 14.35
C GLU A 363 20.95 -6.99 13.96
N MET A 364 21.74 -5.98 14.34
CA MET A 364 21.51 -4.59 13.94
C MET A 364 21.56 -4.42 12.42
N ASP A 365 22.57 -4.98 11.75
CA ASP A 365 22.72 -4.94 10.29
C ASP A 365 21.54 -5.66 9.62
N TYR A 366 21.21 -6.87 10.10
CA TYR A 366 20.06 -7.62 9.60
C TYR A 366 18.78 -6.80 9.70
N LEU A 367 18.46 -6.27 10.89
CA LEU A 367 17.24 -5.52 11.13
C LEU A 367 17.18 -4.18 10.38
N THR A 368 18.33 -3.52 10.18
CA THR A 368 18.43 -2.30 9.37
C THR A 368 18.12 -2.59 7.90
N ASN A 369 18.66 -3.68 7.34
CA ASN A 369 18.37 -4.08 5.96
C ASN A 369 16.87 -4.32 5.71
N TRP A 370 16.14 -4.84 6.70
CA TRP A 370 14.68 -5.00 6.62
C TRP A 370 13.96 -3.66 6.57
N GLY A 371 14.36 -2.73 7.43
CA GLY A 371 13.85 -1.36 7.42
C GLY A 371 14.11 -0.64 6.11
N ASP A 372 15.31 -0.79 5.57
CA ASP A 372 15.70 -0.20 4.29
C ASP A 372 14.89 -0.80 3.13
N ALA A 373 14.60 -2.11 3.14
CA ALA A 373 13.72 -2.73 2.16
C ALA A 373 12.29 -2.17 2.24
N ALA A 374 11.74 -2.06 3.44
CA ALA A 374 10.41 -1.49 3.67
C ALA A 374 10.28 -0.04 3.17
N MET A 375 11.26 0.80 3.54
CA MET A 375 11.32 2.20 3.10
C MET A 375 11.51 2.28 1.59
N ARG A 376 12.37 1.43 1.01
CA ARG A 376 12.60 1.35 -0.44
C ARG A 376 11.32 1.00 -1.19
N PHE A 377 10.65 -0.11 -0.89
CA PHE A 377 9.44 -0.50 -1.63
C PHE A 377 8.32 0.55 -1.50
N THR A 378 8.15 1.11 -0.30
CA THR A 378 7.15 2.17 -0.06
C THR A 378 7.47 3.44 -0.85
N SER A 379 8.74 3.84 -0.96
CA SER A 379 9.12 5.05 -1.69
C SER A 379 9.19 4.83 -3.21
N ASP A 380 9.67 3.68 -3.66
CA ASP A 380 9.72 3.29 -5.08
C ASP A 380 8.32 3.18 -5.67
N GLY A 381 7.39 2.50 -4.99
CA GLY A 381 5.99 2.40 -5.43
C GLY A 381 5.33 3.78 -5.58
N LEU A 382 5.64 4.72 -4.67
CA LEU A 382 5.09 6.09 -4.73
C LEU A 382 5.69 6.88 -5.90
N LEU A 383 7.00 6.77 -6.11
CA LEU A 383 7.66 7.42 -7.25
C LEU A 383 7.16 6.84 -8.58
N MET A 384 6.88 5.54 -8.63
CA MET A 384 6.28 4.90 -9.80
C MET A 384 4.86 5.40 -10.08
N LEU A 385 4.03 5.49 -9.03
CA LEU A 385 2.68 6.04 -9.12
C LEU A 385 2.71 7.47 -9.69
N LEU A 386 3.74 8.26 -9.39
CA LEU A 386 3.88 9.65 -9.84
C LEU A 386 4.90 9.79 -10.98
N ASN A 387 5.08 8.75 -11.80
CA ASN A 387 5.95 8.76 -12.98
C ASN A 387 5.17 8.43 -14.28
N PRO A 388 4.80 9.44 -15.09
CA PRO A 388 3.98 9.24 -16.28
C PRO A 388 4.70 8.50 -17.42
N GLU A 389 6.03 8.47 -17.42
CA GLU A 389 6.81 7.79 -18.46
C GLU A 389 6.67 6.27 -18.38
N ILE A 390 6.52 5.76 -17.17
CA ILE A 390 6.25 4.34 -16.93
C ILE A 390 4.76 4.05 -16.79
N GLY A 391 3.87 5.01 -17.07
CA GLY A 391 2.42 4.81 -17.00
C GLY A 391 1.73 5.28 -15.72
N GLY A 392 2.47 5.89 -14.78
CA GLY A 392 1.87 6.58 -13.63
C GLY A 392 1.25 7.93 -13.97
N HIS A 393 1.01 8.73 -12.93
CA HIS A 393 0.40 10.04 -13.00
C HIS A 393 1.41 11.17 -13.19
N ASP A 394 0.93 12.24 -13.81
CA ASP A 394 1.66 13.51 -13.94
C ASP A 394 0.96 14.57 -13.08
N PRO A 395 1.49 14.92 -11.90
CA PRO A 395 0.86 15.91 -11.01
C PRO A 395 0.63 17.27 -11.65
N ALA A 396 1.41 17.64 -12.68
CA ALA A 396 1.21 18.90 -13.39
C ALA A 396 -0.07 18.90 -14.25
N ARG A 397 -0.54 17.71 -14.66
CA ARG A 397 -1.76 17.53 -15.48
C ARG A 397 -2.94 17.05 -14.66
N ASP A 398 -2.69 16.20 -13.67
CA ASP A 398 -3.69 15.68 -12.76
C ASP A 398 -3.26 15.84 -11.29
N PRO A 399 -3.43 17.04 -10.72
CA PRO A 399 -3.12 17.28 -9.31
C PRO A 399 -3.95 16.42 -8.35
N GLY A 400 -5.12 15.92 -8.79
CA GLY A 400 -6.00 15.09 -7.97
C GLY A 400 -5.53 13.65 -7.82
N ALA A 401 -4.55 13.23 -8.63
CA ALA A 401 -3.95 11.91 -8.57
C ALA A 401 -2.79 11.81 -7.56
N VAL A 402 -2.38 12.93 -6.96
CA VAL A 402 -1.41 12.92 -5.85
C VAL A 402 -2.12 12.39 -4.59
N PRO A 403 -1.61 11.32 -3.94
CA PRO A 403 -2.21 10.82 -2.71
C PRO A 403 -2.25 11.90 -1.60
N ASP A 404 -3.36 11.96 -0.87
CA ASP A 404 -3.54 12.88 0.26
C ASP A 404 -2.44 12.74 1.32
N ALA A 405 -1.85 11.53 1.46
CA ALA A 405 -0.71 11.26 2.34
C ALA A 405 0.55 12.07 2.02
N VAL A 406 0.74 12.46 0.75
CA VAL A 406 1.95 13.12 0.23
C VAL A 406 1.78 14.63 0.20
N ALA A 407 0.56 15.11 -0.04
CA ALA A 407 0.28 16.53 -0.22
C ALA A 407 0.82 17.43 0.91
N PRO A 408 0.70 17.07 2.21
CA PRO A 408 1.24 17.87 3.31
C PRO A 408 2.76 18.06 3.31
N TYR A 409 3.51 17.15 2.69
CA TYR A 409 4.97 17.21 2.65
C TYR A 409 5.51 17.91 1.40
N VAL A 410 4.78 17.85 0.29
CA VAL A 410 5.26 18.36 -1.01
C VAL A 410 4.54 19.64 -1.42
N TYR A 411 3.21 19.65 -1.39
CA TYR A 411 2.41 20.75 -1.95
C TYR A 411 1.91 21.74 -0.88
N ASP A 412 1.58 21.23 0.32
CA ASP A 412 1.02 22.02 1.44
C ASP A 412 2.03 22.27 2.58
N HIS A 413 3.32 22.00 2.34
CA HIS A 413 4.37 22.07 3.35
C HIS A 413 4.46 23.42 4.07
N ALA A 414 4.29 24.53 3.36
CA ALA A 414 4.33 25.87 3.94
C ALA A 414 3.13 26.14 4.87
N ALA A 415 1.97 25.53 4.61
CA ALA A 415 0.81 25.62 5.48
C ALA A 415 1.00 24.74 6.72
N ARG A 416 1.50 23.50 6.55
CA ARG A 416 1.80 22.57 7.66
C ARG A 416 2.82 23.16 8.64
N LEU A 417 3.85 23.82 8.12
CA LEU A 417 4.95 24.39 8.91
C LEU A 417 4.70 25.84 9.36
N ARG A 418 3.52 26.41 9.12
CA ARG A 418 3.16 27.74 9.66
C ARG A 418 2.93 27.63 11.17
N GLY A 419 4.00 27.87 11.93
CA GLY A 419 4.04 27.57 13.36
C GLY A 419 4.65 26.20 13.66
N ALA A 420 5.67 25.82 12.86
CA ALA A 420 6.39 24.56 12.97
C ALA A 420 6.69 24.18 14.43
N SER A 421 6.25 22.98 14.80
CA SER A 421 6.65 22.28 16.01
C SER A 421 7.79 21.31 15.70
N GLU A 422 8.54 20.89 16.72
CA GLU A 422 9.53 19.82 16.60
C GLU A 422 8.92 18.56 15.96
N GLU A 423 7.70 18.21 16.34
CA GLU A 423 6.94 17.08 15.76
C GLU A 423 6.69 17.26 14.26
N SER A 424 6.19 18.43 13.82
CA SER A 424 5.93 18.67 12.40
C SER A 424 7.19 18.63 11.53
N VAL A 425 8.34 19.03 12.08
CA VAL A 425 9.62 18.94 11.37
C VAL A 425 10.20 17.54 11.44
N ALA A 426 9.99 16.81 12.53
CA ALA A 426 10.31 15.41 12.61
C ALA A 426 9.50 14.60 11.59
N ASP A 427 8.20 14.89 11.39
CA ASP A 427 7.37 14.20 10.39
C ASP A 427 7.90 14.44 8.98
N PHE A 428 8.22 15.70 8.66
CA PHE A 428 8.82 16.03 7.37
C PHE A 428 10.19 15.36 7.19
N SER A 429 11.01 15.33 8.25
CA SER A 429 12.32 14.67 8.20
C SER A 429 12.16 13.18 7.92
N SER A 430 11.24 12.52 8.64
CA SER A 430 10.95 11.10 8.47
C SER A 430 10.37 10.79 7.08
N PHE A 431 9.51 11.66 6.52
CA PHE A 431 9.09 11.52 5.12
C PHE A 431 10.28 11.64 4.16
N GLY A 432 11.19 12.58 4.39
CA GLY A 432 12.42 12.69 3.62
C GLY A 432 13.29 11.43 3.73
N ASP A 433 13.50 10.91 4.94
CA ASP A 433 14.27 9.69 5.19
C ASP A 433 13.66 8.48 4.47
N LEU A 434 12.32 8.34 4.50
CA LEU A 434 11.58 7.35 3.72
C LEU A 434 11.88 7.47 2.22
N MET A 435 11.71 8.67 1.66
CA MET A 435 11.92 8.90 0.23
C MET A 435 13.38 8.68 -0.16
N GLY A 436 14.34 9.05 0.69
CA GLY A 436 15.78 8.87 0.46
C GLY A 436 16.18 7.43 0.16
N GLN A 437 15.40 6.46 0.64
CA GLN A 437 15.64 5.02 0.43
C GLN A 437 15.16 4.47 -0.91
N SER A 438 14.45 5.27 -1.70
CA SER A 438 14.08 4.85 -3.05
C SER A 438 15.35 4.52 -3.88
N ARG A 439 15.17 3.83 -4.99
CA ARG A 439 16.20 3.65 -6.03
C ARG A 439 15.73 4.14 -7.38
N VAL A 440 14.42 4.21 -7.58
CA VAL A 440 13.82 4.65 -8.84
C VAL A 440 13.71 6.17 -8.91
N ALA A 441 13.56 6.70 -10.12
CA ALA A 441 13.26 8.11 -10.33
C ALA A 441 11.74 8.32 -10.46
N GLY A 442 11.24 9.38 -9.83
CA GLY A 442 9.87 9.85 -10.04
C GLY A 442 9.68 10.49 -11.41
N GLY A 443 8.44 10.87 -11.71
CA GLY A 443 8.15 11.73 -12.86
C GLY A 443 8.83 13.09 -12.74
N GLN A 444 9.02 13.77 -13.88
CA GLN A 444 9.69 15.06 -13.91
C GLN A 444 9.00 16.08 -12.98
N ALA A 445 7.69 16.28 -13.14
CA ALA A 445 6.93 17.25 -12.34
C ALA A 445 7.02 16.96 -10.83
N PHE A 446 6.80 15.71 -10.43
CA PHE A 446 6.87 15.35 -9.01
C PHE A 446 8.28 15.53 -8.42
N SER A 447 9.32 15.13 -9.15
CA SER A 447 10.72 15.30 -8.71
C SER A 447 11.06 16.79 -8.56
N GLU A 448 10.60 17.60 -9.50
CA GLU A 448 10.70 19.05 -9.47
C GLU A 448 9.98 19.67 -8.25
N ASP A 449 8.81 19.17 -7.89
CA ASP A 449 8.04 19.63 -6.72
C ASP A 449 8.68 19.19 -5.41
N LEU A 450 9.25 17.97 -5.33
CA LEU A 450 10.04 17.50 -4.19
C LEU A 450 11.24 18.41 -3.90
N GLY A 451 12.01 18.76 -4.95
CA GLY A 451 13.16 19.65 -4.81
C GLY A 451 12.76 21.05 -4.32
N ARG A 452 11.64 21.59 -4.82
CA ARG A 452 11.11 22.89 -4.37
C ARG A 452 10.64 22.84 -2.92
N ALA A 453 9.93 21.80 -2.52
CA ALA A 453 9.51 21.60 -1.14
C ALA A 453 10.71 21.53 -0.19
N ALA A 454 11.74 20.77 -0.56
CA ALA A 454 12.97 20.64 0.20
C ALA A 454 13.65 22.01 0.43
N VAL A 455 13.84 22.81 -0.62
CA VAL A 455 14.46 24.14 -0.50
C VAL A 455 13.56 25.14 0.25
N ALA A 456 12.24 25.11 0.04
CA ALA A 456 11.32 26.05 0.65
C ALA A 456 11.16 25.86 2.17
N ILE A 457 11.35 24.63 2.67
CA ILE A 457 11.21 24.31 4.10
C ILE A 457 12.44 24.71 4.92
N GLU A 458 13.61 24.75 4.28
CA GLU A 458 14.87 25.10 4.95
C GLU A 458 14.76 26.37 5.82
N PRO A 459 14.35 27.55 5.30
CA PRO A 459 14.26 28.76 6.11
C PRO A 459 13.17 28.69 7.19
N LEU A 460 12.12 27.87 7.01
CA LEU A 460 11.04 27.72 7.99
C LEU A 460 11.47 26.92 9.22
N THR A 461 12.52 26.11 9.09
CA THR A 461 13.01 25.20 10.14
C THR A 461 14.33 25.66 10.75
N ALA A 462 14.96 26.69 10.19
CA ALA A 462 16.25 27.21 10.64
C ALA A 462 16.26 27.62 12.12
N ASP A 463 15.19 28.26 12.60
CA ASP A 463 15.08 28.72 14.00
C ASP A 463 14.88 27.58 15.02
N LEU A 464 14.43 26.40 14.57
CA LEU A 464 14.25 25.22 15.43
C LEU A 464 15.56 24.47 15.67
N ARG A 465 16.63 24.82 14.94
CA ARG A 465 17.97 24.29 15.16
C ARG A 465 18.61 25.02 16.34
N HIS A 466 18.24 24.65 17.57
CA HIS A 466 18.95 25.15 18.74
C HIS A 466 20.40 24.61 18.73
N GLU A 467 21.37 25.52 18.84
CA GLU A 467 22.77 25.17 19.08
C GLU A 467 22.87 24.27 20.33
N GLY A 468 23.11 22.98 20.12
CA GLY A 468 23.28 21.99 21.20
C GLY A 468 22.24 20.88 21.27
N SER A 469 21.24 20.79 20.38
CA SER A 469 20.44 19.56 20.29
C SER A 469 21.29 18.44 19.66
N GLU A 470 21.38 17.30 20.35
CA GLU A 470 22.14 16.13 19.87
C GLU A 470 21.57 15.55 18.56
N ASN A 471 20.31 15.89 18.23
CA ASN A 471 19.65 15.47 17.01
C ASN A 471 19.44 16.68 16.07
N PRO A 472 20.08 16.70 14.88
CA PRO A 472 19.85 17.75 13.90
C PRO A 472 18.40 17.66 13.40
N VAL A 473 17.65 18.74 13.63
CA VAL A 473 16.28 18.88 13.13
C VAL A 473 16.36 19.17 11.62
N ASN A 474 15.49 18.51 10.82
CA ASN A 474 15.38 18.65 9.35
C ASN A 474 16.48 17.94 8.53
N THR A 475 16.68 16.63 8.74
CA THR A 475 17.53 15.77 7.88
C THR A 475 16.88 15.48 6.53
N GLY A 476 15.56 15.26 6.52
CA GLY A 476 14.82 14.82 5.33
C GLY A 476 14.88 15.75 4.12
N THR A 477 15.13 17.06 4.30
CA THR A 477 15.35 17.99 3.18
C THR A 477 16.45 17.50 2.23
N ARG A 478 17.54 16.95 2.77
CA ARG A 478 18.68 16.49 1.96
C ARG A 478 18.33 15.23 1.17
N GLU A 479 17.56 14.35 1.80
CA GLU A 479 17.06 13.12 1.20
C GLU A 479 16.14 13.43 0.01
N LEU A 480 15.23 14.39 0.15
CA LEU A 480 14.38 14.81 -0.96
C LEU A 480 15.18 15.43 -2.12
N LEU A 481 16.26 16.18 -1.84
CA LEU A 481 17.15 16.69 -2.89
C LEU A 481 17.91 15.56 -3.59
N ASP A 482 18.34 14.52 -2.85
CA ASP A 482 18.96 13.34 -3.45
C ASP A 482 18.00 12.60 -4.38
N VAL A 483 16.77 12.35 -3.94
CA VAL A 483 15.71 11.72 -4.73
C VAL A 483 15.41 12.55 -5.99
N THR A 484 15.28 13.87 -5.84
CA THR A 484 15.13 14.80 -6.97
C THR A 484 16.26 14.66 -7.98
N GLY A 485 17.50 14.52 -7.49
CA GLY A 485 18.70 14.37 -8.31
C GLY A 485 18.71 13.10 -9.16
N ARG A 486 17.95 12.05 -8.80
CA ARG A 486 17.88 10.81 -9.59
C ARG A 486 17.18 10.99 -10.92
N ARG A 487 16.49 12.12 -11.11
CA ARG A 487 15.96 12.57 -12.41
C ARG A 487 16.81 13.73 -12.94
N PRO A 488 17.83 13.48 -13.79
CA PRO A 488 18.76 14.51 -14.24
C PRO A 488 18.07 15.70 -14.91
N GLU A 489 16.96 15.48 -15.63
CA GLU A 489 16.20 16.55 -16.29
C GLU A 489 15.52 17.47 -15.27
N ALA A 490 14.93 16.89 -14.20
CA ALA A 490 14.31 17.67 -13.13
C ALA A 490 15.37 18.46 -12.35
N ALA A 491 16.49 17.82 -12.02
CA ALA A 491 17.62 18.46 -11.38
C ALA A 491 18.18 19.63 -12.22
N ALA A 492 18.36 19.43 -13.53
CA ALA A 492 18.81 20.46 -14.46
C ALA A 492 17.80 21.61 -14.57
N ALA A 493 16.50 21.31 -14.65
CA ALA A 493 15.45 22.33 -14.69
C ALA A 493 15.43 23.19 -13.41
N LEU A 494 15.56 22.56 -12.24
CA LEU A 494 15.60 23.24 -10.95
C LEU A 494 16.85 24.10 -10.79
N VAL A 495 18.04 23.53 -10.99
CA VAL A 495 19.30 24.28 -10.83
C VAL A 495 19.46 25.34 -11.94
N GLY A 496 18.84 25.14 -13.10
CA GLY A 496 18.76 26.15 -14.16
C GLY A 496 17.97 27.40 -13.76
N ASP A 497 17.07 27.31 -12.77
CA ASP A 497 16.37 28.46 -12.19
C ASP A 497 17.30 29.22 -11.21
N PRO A 498 17.67 30.48 -11.50
CA PRO A 498 18.56 31.26 -10.63
C PRO A 498 18.01 31.50 -9.23
N ASP A 499 16.70 31.59 -9.05
CA ASP A 499 16.08 31.84 -7.75
C ASP A 499 16.07 30.56 -6.89
N PHE A 500 15.79 29.41 -7.51
CA PHE A 500 15.97 28.11 -6.87
C PHE A 500 17.43 27.89 -6.49
N THR A 501 18.37 28.06 -7.42
CA THR A 501 19.81 27.89 -7.15
C THR A 501 20.31 28.81 -6.05
N ARG A 502 19.92 30.09 -6.04
CA ARG A 502 20.27 31.00 -4.93
C ARG A 502 19.74 30.52 -3.58
N SER A 503 18.50 30.01 -3.56
CA SER A 503 17.85 29.53 -2.33
C SER A 503 18.49 28.22 -1.85
N LEU A 504 18.71 27.28 -2.77
CA LEU A 504 19.44 26.03 -2.55
C LEU A 504 20.81 26.33 -1.94
N MET A 505 21.60 27.17 -2.58
CA MET A 505 22.98 27.37 -2.16
C MET A 505 23.12 28.18 -0.86
N ASN A 506 22.13 29.02 -0.51
CA ASN A 506 22.12 29.76 0.75
C ASN A 506 21.48 29.01 1.92
N GLY A 507 20.78 27.89 1.65
CA GLY A 507 20.14 27.08 2.68
C GLY A 507 21.12 26.55 3.73
N HIS A 508 20.70 26.50 4.99
CA HIS A 508 21.49 25.96 6.10
C HIS A 508 21.15 24.49 6.36
N TYR A 509 21.37 23.60 5.40
CA TYR A 509 21.01 22.19 5.58
C TYR A 509 21.69 21.59 6.81
N ALA A 510 20.90 20.98 7.71
CA ALA A 510 21.37 20.49 9.00
C ALA A 510 22.52 19.49 8.83
N GLN A 511 23.72 19.82 9.31
CA GLN A 511 24.87 18.91 9.27
C GLN A 511 24.68 17.82 10.34
N PRO A 512 24.76 16.53 9.98
CA PRO A 512 24.82 15.47 10.97
C PRO A 512 26.12 15.63 11.77
N TYR A 513 26.02 16.02 13.03
CA TYR A 513 27.13 15.83 13.96
C TYR A 513 27.31 14.33 14.16
N ASP A 514 28.53 13.82 13.99
CA ASP A 514 28.87 12.52 14.55
C ASP A 514 28.73 12.61 16.09
N ILE A 515 28.13 11.59 16.69
CA ILE A 515 27.97 11.38 18.14
C ILE A 515 29.34 11.51 18.86
N TRP A 516 30.45 11.32 18.13
CA TRP A 516 31.81 11.42 18.63
C TRP A 516 32.50 12.77 18.46
N GLY A 517 31.83 13.79 17.89
CA GLY A 517 32.41 15.13 17.73
C GLY A 517 33.64 15.19 16.82
N THR A 518 33.94 14.13 16.09
CA THR A 518 34.89 14.13 14.99
C THR A 518 34.19 14.63 13.73
N GLU A 519 34.62 15.80 13.27
CA GLU A 519 34.27 16.38 11.97
C GLU A 519 34.49 15.30 10.91
N TRP A 520 33.41 14.76 10.34
CA TRP A 520 33.49 13.72 9.33
C TRP A 520 33.91 14.39 8.02
N ASP A 521 35.19 14.24 7.68
CA ASP A 521 35.92 15.02 6.68
C ASP A 521 35.61 14.62 5.21
N GLY A 522 34.33 14.59 4.79
CA GLY A 522 34.05 14.70 3.34
C GLY A 522 32.86 13.95 2.73
N GLY A 523 32.04 13.21 3.48
CA GLY A 523 30.99 12.41 2.84
C GLY A 523 29.55 12.92 2.96
N ARG A 524 29.28 14.14 3.49
CA ARG A 524 27.91 14.56 3.93
C ARG A 524 27.39 15.91 3.40
N GLU A 525 28.24 16.73 2.76
CA GLU A 525 27.84 17.86 1.89
C GLU A 525 27.40 17.40 0.48
N TRP A 526 27.58 16.11 0.18
CA TRP A 526 27.34 15.47 -1.12
C TRP A 526 25.91 15.49 -1.66
N LYS A 527 24.84 15.72 -0.87
CA LYS A 527 23.47 15.65 -1.45
C LYS A 527 23.05 16.94 -2.15
N VAL A 528 23.39 18.10 -1.58
CA VAL A 528 23.22 19.40 -2.27
C VAL A 528 24.22 19.51 -3.42
N VAL A 529 25.48 19.19 -3.16
CA VAL A 529 26.54 19.14 -4.18
C VAL A 529 26.20 18.11 -5.26
N GLY A 530 25.68 16.95 -4.88
CA GLY A 530 25.29 15.87 -5.78
C GLY A 530 24.07 16.21 -6.64
N LEU A 531 23.10 16.97 -6.11
CA LEU A 531 22.03 17.54 -6.93
C LEU A 531 22.61 18.46 -8.01
N VAL A 532 23.53 19.36 -7.65
CA VAL A 532 24.21 20.25 -8.61
C VAL A 532 25.06 19.45 -9.59
N GLU A 533 25.79 18.44 -9.13
CA GLU A 533 26.61 17.58 -9.97
C GLU A 533 25.74 16.84 -11.00
N ARG A 534 24.63 16.23 -10.59
CA ARG A 534 23.70 15.55 -11.50
C ARG A 534 23.01 16.55 -12.44
N ALA A 535 22.62 17.72 -11.95
CA ALA A 535 22.03 18.79 -12.76
C ALA A 535 22.98 19.32 -13.84
N THR A 536 24.29 19.32 -13.56
CA THR A 536 25.32 19.86 -14.46
C THR A 536 26.06 18.77 -15.24
N THR A 537 25.81 17.50 -14.97
CA THR A 537 26.39 16.38 -15.71
C THR A 537 25.50 15.99 -16.87
N LEU A 538 26.07 16.05 -18.07
CA LEU A 538 25.38 15.69 -19.29
C LEU A 538 25.20 14.16 -19.34
N PRO A 539 23.96 13.63 -19.41
CA PRO A 539 23.74 12.19 -19.48
C PRO A 539 24.39 11.58 -20.72
N ALA A 540 24.79 10.30 -20.62
CA ALA A 540 25.43 9.60 -21.73
C ALA A 540 24.53 9.59 -22.98
N GLY A 541 25.08 10.02 -24.12
CA GLY A 541 24.36 10.04 -25.40
C GLY A 541 23.52 11.30 -25.66
N VAL A 542 23.39 12.21 -24.69
CA VAL A 542 22.73 13.50 -24.92
C VAL A 542 23.65 14.42 -25.71
N ASP A 543 23.16 14.95 -26.84
CA ASP A 543 23.88 15.96 -27.62
C ASP A 543 23.92 17.28 -26.83
N PRO A 544 25.10 17.87 -26.55
CA PRO A 544 25.21 19.16 -25.87
C PRO A 544 24.41 20.29 -26.53
N ALA A 545 24.17 20.23 -27.85
CA ALA A 545 23.41 21.24 -28.59
C ALA A 545 21.87 21.03 -28.54
N SER A 546 21.43 19.84 -28.09
CA SER A 546 20.00 19.52 -27.94
C SER A 546 19.33 20.41 -26.88
N ASP A 547 17.99 20.42 -26.86
CA ASP A 547 17.25 21.15 -25.82
C ASP A 547 17.55 20.59 -24.42
N GLN A 548 17.72 19.26 -24.29
CA GLN A 548 18.13 18.62 -23.04
C GLN A 548 19.56 19.02 -22.65
N GLY A 549 20.51 18.99 -23.58
CA GLY A 549 21.89 19.44 -23.32
C GLY A 549 21.97 20.91 -22.90
N ARG A 550 21.12 21.76 -23.48
CA ARG A 550 21.00 23.17 -23.07
C ARG A 550 20.48 23.34 -21.65
N ALA A 551 19.56 22.50 -21.18
CA ALA A 551 19.08 22.56 -19.79
C ALA A 551 20.22 22.32 -18.78
N HIS A 552 21.09 21.34 -19.02
CA HIS A 552 22.26 21.10 -18.16
C HIS A 552 23.30 22.24 -18.23
N ALA A 553 23.47 22.84 -19.41
CA ALA A 553 24.30 24.04 -19.56
C ALA A 553 23.69 25.26 -18.83
N ASP A 554 22.37 25.39 -18.81
CA ASP A 554 21.66 26.43 -18.07
C ASP A 554 21.84 26.24 -16.56
N ALA A 555 21.72 25.01 -16.06
CA ALA A 555 22.04 24.66 -14.67
C ALA A 555 23.49 25.00 -14.30
N ALA A 556 24.45 24.60 -15.12
CA ALA A 556 25.87 24.88 -14.91
C ALA A 556 26.14 26.39 -14.87
N TYR A 557 25.51 27.13 -15.78
CA TYR A 557 25.63 28.57 -15.83
C TYR A 557 25.02 29.23 -14.59
N ALA A 558 23.83 28.83 -14.15
CA ALA A 558 23.17 29.38 -12.97
C ALA A 558 23.99 29.13 -11.70
N TYR A 559 24.53 27.92 -11.52
CA TYR A 559 25.42 27.57 -10.42
C TYR A 559 26.69 28.44 -10.39
N LEU A 560 27.44 28.51 -11.50
CA LEU A 560 28.64 29.35 -11.59
C LEU A 560 28.33 30.84 -11.42
N SER A 561 27.16 31.29 -11.89
CA SER A 561 26.69 32.67 -11.68
C SER A 561 26.42 33.00 -10.23
N TYR A 562 25.88 32.04 -9.47
CA TYR A 562 25.71 32.20 -8.03
C TYR A 562 27.08 32.31 -7.34
N LEU A 563 28.04 31.45 -7.69
CA LEU A 563 29.38 31.47 -7.11
C LEU A 563 30.16 32.77 -7.39
N ASP A 564 29.95 33.38 -8.56
CA ASP A 564 30.51 34.68 -8.95
C ASP A 564 29.76 35.88 -8.31
N SER A 565 28.63 35.63 -7.64
CA SER A 565 27.81 36.69 -7.05
C SER A 565 28.32 37.15 -5.67
N PRO A 566 28.08 38.41 -5.28
CA PRO A 566 28.43 38.89 -3.94
C PRO A 566 27.62 38.23 -2.82
N ASP A 567 26.53 37.55 -3.16
CA ASP A 567 25.66 36.83 -2.22
C ASP A 567 26.18 35.41 -1.93
N ALA A 568 27.23 34.95 -2.63
CA ALA A 568 27.83 33.64 -2.42
C ALA A 568 28.38 33.52 -0.99
N SER A 569 27.66 32.79 -0.13
CA SER A 569 27.96 32.71 1.30
C SER A 569 29.02 31.66 1.67
N GLY A 570 29.63 30.96 0.70
CA GLY A 570 30.69 29.96 0.89
C GLY A 570 30.24 28.63 1.52
N ARG A 571 28.99 28.52 1.97
CA ARG A 571 28.53 27.44 2.86
C ARG A 571 28.32 26.08 2.20
N ASN A 572 27.83 26.06 0.96
CA ASN A 572 27.58 24.83 0.21
C ASN A 572 28.40 24.80 -1.09
N ASN A 573 29.50 25.56 -1.13
CA ASN A 573 30.29 25.76 -2.34
C ASN A 573 31.40 24.71 -2.39
N ASP A 574 31.30 23.75 -3.32
CA ASP A 574 32.39 22.84 -3.63
C ASP A 574 33.27 23.44 -4.76
N GLY A 575 34.48 23.88 -4.39
CA GLY A 575 35.43 24.47 -5.34
C GLY A 575 35.91 23.49 -6.41
N SER A 576 35.95 22.19 -6.11
CA SER A 576 36.34 21.14 -7.06
C SER A 576 35.25 20.91 -8.09
N LEU A 577 33.98 20.79 -7.65
CA LEU A 577 32.83 20.68 -8.54
C LEU A 577 32.71 21.93 -9.43
N ALA A 578 32.86 23.12 -8.87
CA ALA A 578 32.80 24.36 -9.63
C ALA A 578 33.86 24.43 -10.74
N LEU A 579 35.09 24.00 -10.45
CA LEU A 579 36.16 23.92 -11.43
C LEU A 579 35.85 22.90 -12.55
N ASP A 580 35.31 21.74 -12.19
CA ASP A 580 35.00 20.68 -13.14
C ASP A 580 33.81 21.06 -14.04
N VAL A 581 32.77 21.67 -13.47
CA VAL A 581 31.64 22.25 -14.22
C VAL A 581 32.13 23.32 -15.18
N HIS A 582 32.99 24.25 -14.72
CA HIS A 582 33.55 25.29 -15.59
C HIS A 582 34.35 24.70 -16.74
N LYS A 583 35.29 23.77 -16.48
CA LYS A 583 36.08 23.12 -17.54
C LYS A 583 35.20 22.44 -18.57
N ARG A 584 34.25 21.61 -18.11
CA ARG A 584 33.33 20.85 -18.98
C ARG A 584 32.57 21.77 -19.92
N TYR A 585 31.96 22.83 -19.40
CA TYR A 585 31.12 23.70 -20.23
C TYR A 585 31.88 24.81 -20.95
N ALA A 586 33.08 25.18 -20.52
CA ALA A 586 33.97 26.04 -21.31
C ALA A 586 34.46 25.34 -22.59
N GLU A 587 34.56 24.01 -22.59
CA GLU A 587 34.82 23.22 -23.79
C GLU A 587 33.60 23.13 -24.71
N ILE A 588 32.40 22.96 -24.14
CA ILE A 588 31.13 22.81 -24.88
C ILE A 588 30.65 24.15 -25.48
N ASP A 589 30.65 25.23 -24.69
CA ASP A 589 30.21 26.58 -25.08
C ASP A 589 31.19 27.65 -24.54
N PRO A 590 32.36 27.81 -25.18
CA PRO A 590 33.40 28.71 -24.71
C PRO A 590 32.91 30.17 -24.58
N ALA A 591 32.06 30.61 -25.49
CA ALA A 591 31.59 32.00 -25.52
C ALA A 591 30.72 32.33 -24.30
N ARG A 592 29.87 31.39 -23.87
CA ARG A 592 29.00 31.56 -22.72
C ARG A 592 29.75 31.47 -21.39
N PHE A 593 30.73 30.58 -21.29
CA PHE A 593 31.40 30.27 -20.02
C PHE A 593 32.73 31.00 -19.79
N ALA A 594 33.28 31.71 -20.79
CA ALA A 594 34.53 32.49 -20.66
C ALA A 594 34.53 33.52 -19.51
N ARG A 595 33.35 34.02 -19.10
CA ARG A 595 33.26 34.99 -18.00
C ARG A 595 33.65 34.43 -16.64
N PHE A 596 33.70 33.11 -16.49
CA PHE A 596 33.98 32.44 -15.23
C PHE A 596 35.46 32.04 -15.07
N GLU A 597 36.34 32.38 -16.01
CA GLU A 597 37.78 32.07 -15.95
C GLU A 597 38.47 32.67 -14.70
N ASP A 598 37.97 33.82 -14.23
CA ASP A 598 38.50 34.55 -13.08
C ASP A 598 37.75 34.24 -11.77
N VAL A 599 36.75 33.35 -11.78
CA VAL A 599 36.06 32.94 -10.54
C VAL A 599 37.10 32.25 -9.67
N GLY A 600 37.47 32.90 -8.58
CA GLY A 600 38.35 32.34 -7.57
C GLY A 600 37.64 31.20 -6.85
N PHE A 601 37.52 30.04 -7.50
CA PHE A 601 37.22 28.77 -6.84
C PHE A 601 38.26 28.66 -5.73
N GLY A 602 37.83 28.69 -4.46
CA GLY A 602 38.71 28.87 -3.30
C GLY A 602 39.88 27.88 -3.24
N PRO A 603 40.79 27.99 -2.25
CA PRO A 603 41.88 27.03 -2.12
C PRO A 603 41.31 25.61 -2.13
N LEU A 604 41.78 24.79 -3.07
CA LEU A 604 41.50 23.35 -3.09
C LEU A 604 41.89 22.82 -1.72
N VAL A 605 40.92 22.36 -0.94
CA VAL A 605 41.18 21.68 0.32
C VAL A 605 41.67 20.29 -0.09
N ASP A 606 42.98 20.08 0.02
CA ASP A 606 43.67 18.81 -0.28
C ASP A 606 43.30 17.69 0.70
#